data_AF-A0A2H1WWW9-F1
#
_entry.id   AF-A0A2H1WWW9-F1
#
_cell.length_a   1.000
_cell.length_b   1.000
_cell.length_c   1.000
_cell.angle_alpha   90.00
_cell.angle_beta   90.00
_cell.angle_gamma   90.00
#
_symmetry.space_group_name_H-M   'P 1'
#
loop_
_entity.id
_entity.type
_entity.pdbx_description
1 polymer ?
#
loop_
_entity_poly.entity_id
_entity_poly.type
_entity_poly.pdbx_seq_one_letter_code
_entity_poly.pdbx_strand_id
1 'polypeptide(L)'
;MNPMSMDRDEPSSLLSFSTNHPLEQFVLLAKGAKGSACAELIKQVLEAPGVHVFGELLEMPNIKELETGPYATHLKTLNLFAYGTYKDYLENKSEYLELTPAQCKKLQHLTIATLATQEKCIPYSVLLKELDIKNVRDLEDLIIEAIYA
;
A
#
# COMPACT_ATOMS: atom_id res chain seq x y z
N MET A 1 -6.02 -45.31 43.52
CA MET A 1 -6.82 -44.22 42.95
C MET A 1 -5.90 -43.34 42.10
N ASN A 2 -6.05 -43.36 40.77
CA ASN A 2 -5.67 -42.25 39.88
C ASN A 2 -6.66 -41.07 40.10
N PRO A 3 -6.45 -39.84 39.58
CA PRO A 3 -5.33 -39.29 38.76
C PRO A 3 -4.77 -37.96 39.33
N MET A 4 -3.54 -37.51 39.04
CA MET A 4 -3.13 -36.73 37.86
C MET A 4 -4.12 -35.63 37.44
N SER A 5 -4.02 -34.46 38.07
CA SER A 5 -4.56 -33.18 37.56
C SER A 5 -3.48 -32.12 37.78
N MET A 6 -2.51 -32.08 36.87
CA MET A 6 -1.71 -30.89 36.65
C MET A 6 -2.52 -30.08 35.65
N ASP A 7 -3.28 -29.12 36.17
CA ASP A 7 -4.06 -28.19 35.37
C ASP A 7 -3.16 -27.51 34.33
N ARG A 8 -3.61 -27.66 33.08
CA ARG A 8 -3.17 -26.92 31.92
C ARG A 8 -3.68 -25.50 32.04
N ASP A 9 -2.80 -24.55 32.30
CA ASP A 9 -3.06 -23.16 31.95
C ASP A 9 -1.77 -22.57 31.37
N GLU A 10 -1.52 -22.91 30.12
CA GLU A 10 -0.89 -21.99 29.18
C GLU A 10 -1.99 -21.01 28.74
N PRO A 11 -1.81 -19.71 28.98
CA PRO A 11 -2.08 -18.77 27.91
C PRO A 11 -0.80 -18.02 27.59
N SER A 12 -0.20 -18.44 26.49
CA SER A 12 0.72 -17.69 25.64
C SER A 12 0.17 -16.29 25.39
N SER A 13 0.40 -15.35 26.31
CA SER A 13 0.34 -13.91 26.03
C SER A 13 1.63 -13.52 25.31
N LEU A 14 1.87 -14.18 24.18
CA LEU A 14 2.83 -13.72 23.21
C LEU A 14 2.24 -12.46 22.59
N LEU A 15 2.79 -11.34 23.06
CA LEU A 15 3.08 -10.19 22.23
C LEU A 15 1.86 -9.68 21.48
N SER A 16 0.98 -8.98 22.18
CA SER A 16 0.30 -7.86 21.53
C SER A 16 1.38 -6.81 21.25
N PHE A 17 2.22 -7.07 20.25
CA PHE A 17 2.78 -5.97 19.49
C PHE A 17 1.56 -5.22 19.01
N SER A 18 1.37 -4.01 19.52
CA SER A 18 0.52 -3.03 18.88
C SER A 18 1.19 -2.69 17.53
N THR A 19 1.25 -3.64 16.61
CA THR A 19 1.36 -3.34 15.20
C THR A 19 0.04 -2.67 14.89
N ASN A 20 0.05 -1.34 14.95
CA ASN A 20 -0.91 -0.51 14.25
C ASN A 20 -1.26 -1.28 12.97
N HIS A 21 -2.49 -1.80 12.88
CA HIS A 21 -3.03 -2.48 11.71
C HIS A 21 -3.93 -1.47 11.00
N PRO A 22 -3.38 -0.32 10.52
CA PRO A 22 -4.17 0.68 9.84
C PRO A 22 -4.90 0.04 8.66
N LEU A 23 -4.27 -0.95 8.02
CA LEU A 23 -4.89 -1.75 6.97
C LEU A 23 -6.16 -2.48 7.46
N GLU A 24 -6.14 -3.15 8.61
CA GLU A 24 -7.31 -3.85 9.13
C GLU A 24 -8.45 -2.89 9.50
N GLN A 25 -8.09 -1.73 10.07
CA GLN A 25 -9.04 -0.65 10.30
C GLN A 25 -9.63 -0.15 8.97
N PHE A 26 -8.81 0.05 7.94
CA PHE A 26 -9.26 0.45 6.61
C PHE A 26 -10.12 -0.63 5.95
N VAL A 27 -9.81 -1.91 6.10
CA VAL A 27 -10.63 -3.02 5.57
C VAL A 27 -11.98 -3.07 6.29
N LEU A 28 -11.99 -2.88 7.61
CA LEU A 28 -13.23 -2.81 8.39
C LEU A 28 -14.10 -1.61 7.98
N LEU A 29 -13.49 -0.44 7.80
CA LEU A 29 -14.17 0.74 7.29
C LEU A 29 -14.68 0.50 5.85
N ALA A 30 -13.90 -0.14 5.00
CA ALA A 30 -14.28 -0.46 3.62
C ALA A 30 -15.50 -1.40 3.54
N LYS A 31 -15.71 -2.28 4.53
CA LYS A 31 -16.93 -3.13 4.61
C LYS A 31 -18.21 -2.31 4.77
N GLY A 32 -18.16 -1.22 5.53
CA GLY A 32 -19.30 -0.34 5.77
C GLY A 32 -19.38 0.88 4.85
N ALA A 33 -18.24 1.27 4.26
CA ALA A 33 -18.15 2.42 3.37
C ALA A 33 -18.71 2.09 1.98
N LYS A 34 -19.38 3.08 1.37
CA LYS A 34 -19.88 3.04 -0.01
C LYS A 34 -19.72 4.41 -0.68
N GLY A 35 -19.48 4.43 -1.98
CA GLY A 35 -19.37 5.66 -2.77
C GLY A 35 -18.31 6.62 -2.22
N SER A 36 -18.72 7.81 -1.80
CA SER A 36 -17.83 8.87 -1.30
C SER A 36 -16.98 8.42 -0.10
N ALA A 37 -17.53 7.58 0.79
CA ALA A 37 -16.78 7.09 1.95
C ALA A 37 -15.61 6.21 1.53
N CYS A 38 -15.75 5.41 0.47
CA CYS A 38 -14.63 4.62 -0.05
C CYS A 38 -13.59 5.51 -0.74
N ALA A 39 -14.00 6.57 -1.45
CA ALA A 39 -13.08 7.51 -2.06
C ALA A 39 -12.21 8.23 -1.01
N GLU A 40 -12.82 8.64 0.11
CA GLU A 40 -12.11 9.18 1.26
C GLU A 40 -11.18 8.15 1.90
N LEU A 41 -11.63 6.90 2.00
CA LEU A 41 -10.81 5.81 2.53
C LEU A 41 -9.58 5.53 1.66
N ILE A 42 -9.75 5.53 0.33
CA ILE A 42 -8.64 5.42 -0.63
C ILE A 42 -7.66 6.57 -0.39
N LYS A 43 -8.15 7.80 -0.26
CA LYS A 43 -7.27 8.94 -0.01
C LYS A 43 -6.49 8.79 1.31
N GLN A 44 -7.18 8.40 2.38
CA GLN A 44 -6.56 8.16 3.69
C GLN A 44 -5.52 7.04 3.65
N VAL A 45 -5.80 5.92 2.97
CA VAL A 45 -4.84 4.80 2.89
C VAL A 45 -3.64 5.15 2.01
N LEU A 46 -3.82 5.96 0.97
CA LEU A 46 -2.73 6.47 0.15
C LEU A 46 -1.82 7.42 0.96
N GLU A 47 -2.39 8.24 1.84
CA GLU A 47 -1.62 9.13 2.72
C GLU A 47 -1.04 8.41 3.96
N ALA A 48 -1.58 7.26 4.36
CA ALA A 48 -1.15 6.55 5.57
C ALA A 48 0.27 5.97 5.41
N PRO A 49 1.27 6.44 6.18
CA PRO A 49 2.61 5.83 6.17
C PRO A 49 2.54 4.39 6.72
N GLY A 50 3.27 3.46 6.11
CA GLY A 50 3.31 2.05 6.50
C GLY A 50 2.22 1.15 5.91
N VAL A 51 1.22 1.71 5.19
CA VAL A 51 0.28 0.88 4.41
C VAL A 51 0.75 0.74 2.98
N HIS A 52 1.42 -0.36 2.68
CA HIS A 52 1.94 -0.64 1.33
C HIS A 52 1.15 -1.73 0.59
N VAL A 53 0.18 -2.35 1.28
CA VAL A 53 -0.63 -3.44 0.72
C VAL A 53 -2.03 -2.91 0.43
N PHE A 54 -2.42 -2.93 -0.83
CA PHE A 54 -3.76 -2.51 -1.28
C PHE A 54 -4.56 -3.65 -1.90
N GLY A 55 -3.98 -4.86 -1.96
CA GLY A 55 -4.63 -6.05 -2.52
C GLY A 55 -5.95 -6.37 -1.82
N GLU A 56 -5.96 -6.49 -0.48
CA GLU A 56 -7.19 -6.76 0.27
C GLU A 56 -8.27 -5.70 0.04
N LEU A 57 -7.89 -4.43 -0.03
CA LEU A 57 -8.84 -3.34 -0.31
C LEU A 57 -9.41 -3.47 -1.73
N LEU A 58 -8.59 -3.79 -2.73
CA LEU A 58 -9.04 -4.01 -4.11
C LEU A 58 -9.94 -5.23 -4.27
N GLU A 59 -9.78 -6.26 -3.44
CA GLU A 59 -10.64 -7.45 -3.47
C GLU A 59 -12.04 -7.18 -2.94
N MET A 60 -12.23 -6.10 -2.17
CA MET A 60 -13.52 -5.75 -1.58
C MET A 60 -14.56 -5.36 -2.64
N PRO A 61 -15.79 -5.91 -2.56
CA PRO A 61 -16.85 -5.57 -3.51
C PRO A 61 -17.21 -4.08 -3.46
N ASN A 62 -17.22 -3.49 -2.26
CA ASN A 62 -17.49 -2.06 -2.07
C ASN A 62 -16.48 -1.15 -2.78
N ILE A 63 -15.23 -1.61 -2.94
CA ILE A 63 -14.22 -0.90 -3.72
C ILE A 63 -14.50 -1.10 -5.20
N LYS A 64 -14.69 -2.34 -5.66
CA LYS A 64 -14.99 -2.65 -7.08
C LYS A 64 -16.23 -1.91 -7.61
N GLU A 65 -17.25 -1.69 -6.78
CA GLU A 65 -18.43 -0.90 -7.17
C GLU A 65 -18.11 0.58 -7.51
N LEU A 66 -16.98 1.13 -7.04
CA LEU A 66 -16.58 2.51 -7.33
C LEU A 66 -16.14 2.71 -8.78
N GLU A 67 -15.78 1.64 -9.49
CA GLU A 67 -15.32 1.69 -10.88
C GLU A 67 -16.41 2.25 -11.83
N THR A 68 -17.69 2.02 -11.51
CA THR A 68 -18.82 2.48 -12.34
C THR A 68 -19.33 3.86 -11.93
N GLY A 69 -18.74 4.49 -10.91
CA GLY A 69 -19.16 5.79 -10.38
C GLY A 69 -18.24 6.95 -10.76
N PRO A 70 -18.54 8.17 -10.26
CA PRO A 70 -17.65 9.33 -10.40
C PRO A 70 -16.30 9.16 -9.68
N TYR A 71 -16.16 8.10 -8.87
CA TYR A 71 -14.95 7.76 -8.11
C TYR A 71 -14.06 6.74 -8.82
N ALA A 72 -14.34 6.41 -10.09
CA ALA A 72 -13.54 5.48 -10.89
C ALA A 72 -12.04 5.85 -10.90
N THR A 73 -11.73 7.14 -10.95
CA THR A 73 -10.36 7.68 -10.88
C THR A 73 -9.64 7.29 -9.58
N HIS A 74 -10.33 7.30 -8.43
CA HIS A 74 -9.74 6.88 -7.15
C HIS A 74 -9.41 5.39 -7.16
N LEU A 75 -10.30 4.56 -7.72
CA LEU A 75 -10.06 3.13 -7.84
C LEU A 75 -8.91 2.84 -8.80
N LYS A 76 -8.84 3.52 -9.95
CA LYS A 76 -7.71 3.44 -10.87
C LYS A 76 -6.40 3.79 -10.18
N THR A 77 -6.38 4.87 -9.41
CA THR A 77 -5.20 5.22 -8.60
C THR A 77 -4.87 4.16 -7.56
N LEU A 78 -5.84 3.58 -6.86
CA LEU A 78 -5.58 2.48 -5.92
C LEU A 78 -4.99 1.25 -6.65
N ASN A 79 -5.52 0.93 -7.84
CA ASN A 79 -5.06 -0.18 -8.69
C ASN A 79 -3.61 0.04 -9.14
N LEU A 80 -3.28 1.28 -9.54
CA LEU A 80 -1.92 1.71 -9.84
C LEU A 80 -0.97 1.53 -8.65
N PHE A 81 -1.41 1.80 -7.42
CA PHE A 81 -0.59 1.56 -6.23
C PHE A 81 -0.41 0.07 -5.90
N ALA A 82 -1.36 -0.77 -6.29
CA ALA A 82 -1.30 -2.21 -6.02
C ALA A 82 -0.48 -3.00 -7.06
N TYR A 83 -0.57 -2.62 -8.33
CA TYR A 83 -0.01 -3.38 -9.46
C TYR A 83 0.81 -2.55 -10.44
N GLY A 84 0.71 -1.23 -10.37
CA GLY A 84 1.37 -0.32 -11.30
C GLY A 84 2.70 0.21 -10.80
N THR A 85 3.31 1.07 -11.62
CA THR A 85 4.57 1.75 -11.30
C THR A 85 4.40 3.25 -11.37
N TYR A 86 5.35 3.97 -10.76
CA TYR A 86 5.39 5.43 -10.83
C TYR A 86 5.40 5.98 -12.27
N LYS A 87 6.02 5.25 -13.19
CA LYS A 87 6.03 5.62 -14.60
C LYS A 87 4.64 5.52 -15.25
N ASP A 88 3.87 4.50 -14.94
CA ASP A 88 2.49 4.36 -15.46
C ASP A 88 1.61 5.53 -15.00
N TYR A 89 1.82 6.00 -13.76
CA TYR A 89 1.19 7.22 -13.24
C TYR A 89 1.51 8.45 -14.09
N LEU A 90 2.77 8.61 -14.50
CA LEU A 90 3.19 9.75 -15.32
C LEU A 90 2.64 9.68 -16.74
N GLU A 91 2.57 8.48 -17.34
CA GLU A 91 2.02 8.29 -18.69
C GLU A 91 0.51 8.52 -18.73
N ASN A 92 -0.22 8.07 -17.71
CA ASN A 92 -1.69 8.16 -17.66
C ASN A 92 -2.18 9.15 -16.59
N LYS A 93 -1.44 10.24 -16.35
CA LYS A 93 -1.73 11.21 -15.28
C LYS A 93 -3.14 11.81 -15.37
N SER A 94 -3.69 11.91 -16.58
CA SER A 94 -5.05 12.39 -16.85
C SER A 94 -6.15 11.40 -16.43
N GLU A 95 -5.83 10.12 -16.28
CA GLU A 95 -6.76 9.06 -15.87
C GLU A 95 -6.72 8.78 -14.35
N TYR A 96 -5.74 9.36 -13.66
CA TYR A 96 -5.50 9.18 -12.23
C TYR A 96 -5.79 10.46 -11.44
N LEU A 97 -5.97 10.31 -10.13
CA LEU A 97 -6.09 11.44 -9.23
C LEU A 97 -4.74 12.17 -9.13
N GLU A 98 -4.77 13.48 -8.93
CA GLU A 98 -3.56 14.26 -8.69
C GLU A 98 -2.93 13.82 -7.36
N LEU A 99 -1.78 13.15 -7.45
CA LEU A 99 -1.08 12.62 -6.29
C LEU A 99 -0.31 13.75 -5.60
N THR A 100 -0.40 13.77 -4.27
CA THR A 100 0.45 14.64 -3.46
C THR A 100 1.90 14.16 -3.49
N PRO A 101 2.89 15.03 -3.20
CA PRO A 101 4.30 14.62 -3.18
C PRO A 101 4.57 13.44 -2.24
N ALA A 102 3.85 13.34 -1.13
CA ALA A 102 3.93 12.19 -0.21
C ALA A 102 3.45 10.89 -0.87
N GLN A 103 2.35 10.94 -1.63
CA GLN A 103 1.84 9.79 -2.37
C GLN A 103 2.75 9.40 -3.54
N CYS A 104 3.37 10.37 -4.23
CA CYS A 104 4.41 10.10 -5.23
C CYS A 104 5.56 9.29 -4.63
N LYS A 105 6.12 9.75 -3.50
CA LYS A 105 7.20 9.03 -2.81
C LYS A 105 6.79 7.60 -2.45
N LYS A 106 5.56 7.43 -1.96
CA LYS A 106 5.02 6.12 -1.61
C LYS A 106 4.88 5.21 -2.83
N LEU A 107 4.37 5.71 -3.95
CA LEU A 107 4.30 4.97 -5.21
C LEU A 107 5.70 4.59 -5.72
N GLN A 108 6.68 5.48 -5.54
CA GLN A 108 8.07 5.21 -5.84
C GLN A 108 8.64 4.10 -4.94
N HIS A 109 8.38 4.11 -3.63
CA HIS A 109 8.79 3.01 -2.73
C HIS A 109 8.16 1.66 -3.14
N LEU A 110 6.87 1.64 -3.48
CA LEU A 110 6.18 0.43 -3.96
C LEU A 110 6.75 -0.09 -5.27
N THR A 111 7.12 0.83 -6.17
CA THR A 111 7.79 0.48 -7.43
C THR A 111 9.13 -0.18 -7.15
N ILE A 112 9.93 0.38 -6.22
CA ILE A 112 11.22 -0.21 -5.80
C ILE A 112 11.01 -1.60 -5.19
N ALA A 113 10.06 -1.76 -4.27
CA ALA A 113 9.77 -3.03 -3.62
C ALA A 113 9.31 -4.11 -4.63
N THR A 114 8.47 -3.71 -5.59
CA THR A 114 8.01 -4.58 -6.68
C THR A 114 9.16 -5.01 -7.59
N LEU A 115 10.02 -4.07 -7.99
CA LEU A 115 11.23 -4.37 -8.77
C LEU A 115 12.19 -5.27 -8.00
N ALA A 116 12.36 -5.04 -6.69
CA ALA A 116 13.26 -5.83 -5.83
C ALA A 116 12.77 -7.26 -5.62
N THR A 117 11.46 -7.47 -5.73
CA THR A 117 10.85 -8.80 -5.69
C THR A 117 11.12 -9.58 -6.98
N GLN A 118 11.19 -8.89 -8.13
CA GLN A 118 11.47 -9.51 -9.43
C GLN A 118 12.97 -9.72 -9.66
N GLU A 119 13.79 -8.71 -9.39
CA GLU A 119 15.23 -8.72 -9.55
C GLU A 119 15.94 -8.42 -8.22
N LYS A 120 16.80 -9.34 -7.79
CA LYS A 120 17.61 -9.16 -6.57
C LYS A 120 18.67 -8.06 -6.70
N CYS A 121 19.08 -7.74 -7.93
CA CYS A 121 20.07 -6.71 -8.23
C CYS A 121 19.52 -5.77 -9.30
N ILE A 122 18.84 -4.70 -8.88
CA ILE A 122 18.30 -3.71 -9.82
C ILE A 122 19.38 -2.67 -10.12
N PRO A 123 19.75 -2.45 -11.39
CA PRO A 123 20.70 -1.40 -11.73
C PRO A 123 20.08 -0.01 -11.53
N TYR A 124 20.88 0.96 -11.06
CA TYR A 124 20.42 2.33 -10.84
C TYR A 124 19.77 2.96 -12.08
N SER A 125 20.27 2.69 -13.28
CA SER A 125 19.68 3.19 -14.52
C SER A 125 18.22 2.78 -14.72
N VAL A 126 17.83 1.58 -14.26
CA VAL A 126 16.44 1.11 -14.32
C VAL A 126 15.60 1.86 -13.30
N LEU A 127 16.09 1.99 -12.06
CA LEU A 127 15.40 2.75 -11.01
C LEU A 127 15.20 4.22 -11.40
N LEU A 128 16.23 4.89 -11.92
CA LEU A 128 16.15 6.27 -12.40
C LEU A 128 15.08 6.41 -13.49
N LYS A 129 14.97 5.43 -14.40
CA LYS A 129 13.99 5.43 -15.48
C LYS A 129 12.56 5.13 -15.02
N GLU A 130 12.38 4.18 -14.12
CA GLU A 130 11.06 3.77 -13.62
C GLU A 130 10.48 4.76 -12.61
N LEU A 131 11.34 5.47 -11.87
CA LEU A 131 10.95 6.45 -10.85
C LEU A 131 10.96 7.89 -11.38
N ASP A 132 11.34 8.09 -12.65
CA ASP A 132 11.59 9.40 -13.28
C ASP A 132 12.51 10.31 -12.43
N ILE A 133 13.52 9.72 -11.81
CA ILE A 133 14.49 10.45 -10.98
C ILE A 133 15.72 10.75 -11.82
N LYS A 134 16.14 12.02 -11.83
CA LYS A 134 17.33 12.47 -12.58
C LYS A 134 18.62 12.40 -11.76
N ASN A 135 18.52 12.53 -10.44
CA ASN A 135 19.65 12.58 -9.53
C ASN A 135 19.83 11.26 -8.77
N VAL A 136 21.06 10.76 -8.76
CA VAL A 136 21.40 9.56 -7.98
C VAL A 136 21.21 9.79 -6.48
N ARG A 137 21.53 11.00 -5.99
CA ARG A 137 21.33 11.39 -4.58
C ARG A 137 19.89 11.23 -4.12
N ASP A 138 18.94 11.78 -4.88
CA ASP A 138 17.51 11.65 -4.60
C ASP A 138 17.08 10.18 -4.64
N LEU A 139 17.61 9.40 -5.58
CA LEU A 139 17.34 7.96 -5.65
C LEU A 139 17.87 7.22 -4.41
N GLU A 140 19.10 7.49 -3.97
CA GLU A 140 19.69 6.88 -2.78
C GLU A 140 18.88 7.21 -1.52
N ASP A 141 18.50 8.47 -1.34
CA ASP A 141 17.65 8.91 -0.22
C ASP A 141 16.32 8.14 -0.22
N LEU A 142 15.70 7.98 -1.39
CA LEU A 142 14.44 7.30 -1.55
C LEU A 142 14.54 5.78 -1.34
N ILE A 143 15.67 5.16 -1.71
CA ILE A 143 15.95 3.75 -1.39
C ILE A 143 16.14 3.58 0.12
N ILE A 144 16.86 4.49 0.78
CA ILE A 144 17.01 4.48 2.23
C ILE A 144 15.64 4.63 2.88
N GLU A 145 14.84 5.62 2.47
CA GLU A 145 13.45 5.78 2.95
C GLU A 145 12.65 4.48 2.73
N ALA A 146 12.72 3.84 1.55
CA ALA A 146 12.00 2.60 1.28
C ALA A 146 12.43 1.41 2.15
N ILE A 147 13.69 1.33 2.56
CA ILE A 147 14.20 0.27 3.45
C ILE A 147 13.79 0.52 4.91
N TYR A 148 13.66 1.79 5.31
CA TYR A 148 13.31 2.19 6.67
C TYR A 148 11.82 2.50 6.90
N ALA A 149 11.01 2.46 5.83
CA ALA A 149 9.57 2.75 5.85
C ALA A 149 8.69 1.60 6.40
#